data_AF-A0A3D6DJF6-F1
#
_entry.id   AF-A0A3D6DJF6-F1
#
_cell.length_a   1.000
_cell.length_b   1.000
_cell.length_c   1.000
_cell.angle_alpha   90.00
_cell.angle_beta   90.00
_cell.angle_gamma   90.00
#
_symmetry.space_group_name_H-M   'P 1'
#
loop_
_entity.id
_entity.type
_entity.pdbx_description
1 polymer ?
#
loop_
_entity_poly.entity_id
_entity_poly.type
_entity_poly.pdbx_seq_one_letter_code
_entity_poly.pdbx_strand_id
1 'polypeptide(L)'
;MILVYSHKITPRLTYIFRQIFIRILELPVDFTSTIEKFVSHSGPKISYTHQPLGKEFFIASHDLLFQQGIQEVEVEVSNWSGTPAFFKLSKDSQLPFDIFAASFYLMSRYEEFLPHIKDELGSFLP
;
A
#
# COMPACT_ATOMS: atom_id res chain seq x y z
N MET A 1 19.86 3.77 1.13
CA MET A 1 18.59 4.00 0.41
C MET A 1 17.88 2.67 0.32
N ILE A 2 16.65 2.60 0.80
CA ILE A 2 15.83 1.39 0.75
C ILE A 2 15.35 1.22 -0.69
N LEU A 3 15.61 0.07 -1.30
CA LEU A 3 15.11 -0.21 -2.65
C LEU A 3 13.80 -1.00 -2.57
N VAL A 4 12.74 -0.45 -3.16
CA VAL A 4 11.43 -1.09 -3.23
C VAL A 4 11.22 -1.65 -4.63
N TYR A 5 11.05 -2.97 -4.71
CA TYR A 5 10.56 -3.61 -5.92
C TYR A 5 9.03 -3.67 -5.93
N SER A 6 8.42 -3.42 -7.07
CA SER A 6 7.04 -3.79 -7.36
C SER A 6 6.89 -4.15 -8.83
N HIS A 7 5.95 -5.05 -9.16
CA HIS A 7 5.64 -5.41 -10.55
C HIS A 7 5.15 -4.20 -11.37
N LYS A 8 4.63 -3.16 -10.70
CA LYS A 8 4.23 -1.90 -11.32
C LYS A 8 4.52 -0.72 -10.38
N ILE A 9 5.16 0.31 -10.91
CA ILE A 9 5.36 1.57 -10.17
C ILE A 9 4.24 2.55 -10.54
N THR A 10 3.48 2.99 -9.54
CA THR A 10 2.35 3.93 -9.73
C THR A 10 2.53 5.20 -8.90
N PRO A 11 1.78 6.28 -9.23
CA PRO A 11 1.75 7.46 -8.38
C PRO A 11 1.30 7.18 -6.94
N ARG A 12 0.30 6.29 -6.74
CA ARG A 12 -0.19 5.91 -5.41
C ARG A 12 0.90 5.23 -4.57
N LEU A 13 1.58 4.25 -5.18
CA LEU A 13 2.68 3.53 -4.54
C LEU A 13 3.82 4.48 -4.19
N THR A 14 4.31 5.26 -5.17
CA THR A 14 5.43 6.17 -4.92
C THR A 14 5.09 7.25 -3.91
N TYR A 15 3.86 7.78 -3.92
CA TYR A 15 3.36 8.71 -2.92
C TYR A 15 3.42 8.12 -1.52
N ILE A 16 2.80 6.96 -1.28
CA ILE A 16 2.66 6.44 0.08
C ILE A 16 3.99 5.94 0.66
N PHE A 17 4.83 5.32 -0.17
CA PHE A 17 6.17 4.92 0.27
C PHE A 17 7.04 6.14 0.59
N ARG A 18 6.98 7.22 -0.21
CA ARG A 18 7.70 8.45 0.12
C ARG A 18 7.14 9.11 1.38
N GLN A 19 5.83 9.06 1.58
CA GLN A 19 5.20 9.61 2.78
C GLN A 19 5.67 8.85 4.04
N ILE A 20 5.69 7.53 4.01
CA ILE A 20 6.17 6.74 5.15
C ILE A 20 7.68 6.85 5.32
N PHE A 21 8.46 6.51 4.29
CA PHE A 21 9.92 6.42 4.44
C PHE A 21 10.58 7.79 4.51
N ILE A 22 10.25 8.73 3.61
CA ILE A 22 10.96 10.02 3.57
C ILE A 22 10.38 11.00 4.59
N ARG A 23 9.04 11.16 4.64
CA ARG A 23 8.43 12.21 5.49
C ARG A 23 8.29 11.83 6.96
N ILE A 24 7.99 10.56 7.27
CA ILE A 24 7.76 10.12 8.65
C ILE A 24 9.03 9.51 9.25
N LEU A 25 9.69 8.61 8.52
CA LEU A 25 10.87 7.88 9.04
C LEU A 25 12.21 8.54 8.70
N GLU A 26 12.23 9.57 7.85
CA GLU A 26 13.44 10.27 7.39
C GLU A 26 14.48 9.36 6.71
N LEU A 27 14.01 8.30 6.05
CA LEU A 27 14.82 7.32 5.32
C LEU A 27 14.66 7.50 3.80
N PRO A 28 15.77 7.51 3.03
CA PRO A 28 15.71 7.60 1.57
C PRO A 28 15.19 6.29 0.97
N VAL A 29 14.22 6.39 0.05
CA VAL A 29 13.62 5.27 -0.67
C VAL A 29 13.71 5.48 -2.18
N ASP A 30 13.98 4.40 -2.92
CA ASP A 30 13.95 4.36 -4.39
C ASP A 30 13.17 3.14 -4.88
N PHE A 31 12.76 3.16 -6.14
CA PHE A 31 11.84 2.18 -6.70
C PHE A 31 12.44 1.47 -7.91
N THR A 32 12.02 0.23 -8.12
CA THR A 32 12.34 -0.52 -9.32
C THR A 32 11.23 -1.50 -9.68
N SER A 33 11.04 -1.73 -10.97
CA SER A 33 10.21 -2.83 -11.49
C SER A 33 11.04 -3.93 -12.14
N THR A 34 12.38 -3.85 -12.05
CA THR A 34 13.27 -4.85 -12.63
C THR A 34 13.79 -5.78 -11.54
N ILE A 35 13.56 -7.08 -11.73
CA ILE A 35 13.95 -8.11 -10.76
C ILE A 35 15.48 -8.14 -10.65
N GLU A 36 16.20 -7.96 -11.74
CA GLU A 36 17.67 -7.97 -11.78
C GLU A 36 18.26 -6.85 -10.91
N LYS A 37 17.69 -5.63 -10.98
CA LYS A 37 18.12 -4.50 -10.14
C LYS A 37 17.81 -4.77 -8.67
N PHE A 38 16.66 -5.38 -8.37
CA PHE A 38 16.29 -5.73 -7.01
C PHE A 38 17.20 -6.82 -6.42
N VAL A 39 17.43 -7.90 -7.16
CA VAL A 39 18.27 -9.03 -6.72
C VAL A 39 19.72 -8.60 -6.52
N SER A 40 20.28 -7.81 -7.45
CA SER A 40 21.66 -7.30 -7.36
C SER A 40 21.87 -6.20 -6.32
N HIS A 41 20.79 -5.61 -5.77
CA HIS A 41 20.91 -4.60 -4.72
C HIS A 41 21.41 -5.20 -3.40
N SER A 42 22.51 -4.64 -2.87
CA SER A 42 23.18 -5.09 -1.65
C SER A 42 22.68 -4.42 -0.37
N GLY A 43 21.95 -3.30 -0.49
CA GLY A 43 21.36 -2.59 0.64
C GLY A 43 20.00 -3.16 1.09
N PRO A 44 19.37 -2.53 2.10
CA PRO A 44 18.03 -2.89 2.53
C PRO A 44 17.04 -2.78 1.35
N LYS A 45 16.24 -3.83 1.17
CA LYS A 45 15.30 -3.92 0.06
C LYS A 45 14.01 -4.61 0.46
N ILE A 46 12.90 -4.14 -0.11
CA ILE A 46 11.55 -4.63 0.15
C ILE A 46 10.94 -5.01 -1.20
N SER A 47 10.32 -6.19 -1.29
CA SER A 47 9.42 -6.50 -2.40
C SER A 47 7.99 -6.20 -1.97
N TYR A 48 7.29 -5.42 -2.79
CA TYR A 48 5.88 -5.09 -2.62
C TYR A 48 5.13 -5.51 -3.88
N THR A 49 4.58 -6.71 -3.86
CA THR A 49 3.96 -7.36 -5.03
C THR A 49 3.05 -8.50 -4.57
N HIS A 50 2.42 -9.25 -5.47
CA HIS A 50 1.47 -10.31 -5.09
C HIS A 50 2.15 -11.59 -4.56
N GLN A 51 3.36 -11.90 -5.03
CA GLN A 51 4.09 -13.13 -4.67
C GLN A 51 5.55 -12.82 -4.31
N PRO A 52 6.15 -13.55 -3.34
CA PRO A 52 7.55 -13.36 -2.98
C PRO A 52 8.48 -13.72 -4.15
N LEU A 53 9.60 -13.02 -4.26
CA LEU A 53 10.65 -13.30 -5.24
C LEU A 53 11.70 -14.29 -4.73
N GLY A 54 11.68 -14.60 -3.43
CA GLY A 54 12.66 -15.45 -2.75
C GLY A 54 12.54 -15.35 -1.23
N LYS A 55 13.66 -15.04 -0.56
CA LYS A 55 13.75 -14.91 0.90
C LYS A 55 13.96 -13.46 1.36
N GLU A 56 13.44 -12.50 0.59
CA GLU A 56 13.52 -11.08 0.88
C GLU A 56 12.50 -10.62 1.93
N PHE A 57 12.59 -9.36 2.33
CA PHE A 57 11.54 -8.70 3.09
C PHE A 57 10.34 -8.44 2.18
N PHE A 58 9.43 -9.41 2.12
CA PHE A 58 8.25 -9.41 1.27
C PHE A 58 7.03 -8.86 2.01
N ILE A 59 6.38 -7.85 1.44
CA ILE A 59 5.04 -7.42 1.83
C ILE A 59 4.11 -7.69 0.65
N ALA A 60 3.09 -8.51 0.86
CA ALA A 60 2.09 -8.75 -0.18
C ALA A 60 1.33 -7.44 -0.46
N SER A 61 1.02 -7.19 -1.73
CA SER A 61 0.41 -5.92 -2.16
C SER A 61 -1.08 -6.04 -2.42
N HIS A 62 -1.85 -5.10 -1.89
CA HIS A 62 -3.25 -4.88 -2.21
C HIS A 62 -3.39 -4.06 -3.50
N ASP A 63 -4.41 -4.37 -4.30
CA ASP A 63 -4.58 -3.80 -5.65
C ASP A 63 -4.90 -2.31 -5.68
N LEU A 64 -5.35 -1.75 -4.55
CA LEU A 64 -5.65 -0.32 -4.40
C LEU A 64 -4.51 0.59 -4.90
N LEU A 65 -3.25 0.20 -4.68
CA LEU A 65 -2.11 1.00 -5.12
C LEU A 65 -1.83 0.90 -6.62
N PHE A 66 -2.42 -0.06 -7.33
CA PHE A 66 -2.20 -0.30 -8.77
C PHE A 66 -3.37 0.12 -9.67
N GLN A 67 -4.53 0.37 -9.07
CA GLN A 67 -5.76 0.81 -9.74
C GLN A 67 -5.67 2.24 -10.30
N GLN A 68 -6.47 2.49 -11.33
CA GLN A 68 -6.73 3.82 -11.88
C GLN A 68 -8.17 4.25 -11.54
N GLY A 69 -8.38 5.54 -11.32
CA GLY A 69 -9.68 6.05 -10.90
C GLY A 69 -10.06 5.64 -9.47
N ILE A 70 -11.27 5.97 -9.06
CA ILE A 70 -11.77 5.68 -7.71
C ILE A 70 -12.84 4.61 -7.86
N GLN A 71 -12.72 3.54 -7.07
CA GLN A 71 -13.61 2.40 -7.07
C GLN A 71 -13.92 2.03 -5.63
N GLU A 72 -15.10 1.48 -5.38
CA GLU A 72 -15.43 0.99 -4.05
C GLU A 72 -14.46 -0.13 -3.64
N VAL A 73 -14.01 -0.07 -2.39
CA VAL A 73 -13.12 -1.07 -1.79
C VAL A 73 -13.73 -1.49 -0.47
N GLU A 74 -13.97 -2.79 -0.32
CA GLU A 74 -14.46 -3.36 0.93
C GLU A 74 -13.36 -3.29 2.00
N VAL A 75 -13.69 -2.71 3.15
CA VAL A 75 -12.78 -2.55 4.29
C VAL A 75 -13.22 -3.47 5.42
N GLU A 76 -12.60 -4.64 5.52
CA GLU A 76 -12.75 -5.52 6.68
C GLU A 76 -11.69 -5.18 7.73
N VAL A 77 -12.13 -4.60 8.86
CA VAL A 77 -11.25 -4.22 9.96
C VAL A 77 -10.96 -5.43 10.86
N SER A 78 -9.70 -5.56 11.24
CA SER A 78 -9.21 -6.58 12.17
C SER A 78 -8.31 -6.00 13.23
N ASN A 79 -8.14 -6.74 14.32
CA ASN A 79 -7.29 -6.32 15.42
C ASN A 79 -5.87 -6.89 15.26
N TRP A 80 -4.89 -6.02 14.96
CA TRP A 80 -3.47 -6.35 15.00
C TRP A 80 -2.85 -5.83 16.30
N SER A 81 -2.74 -6.72 17.29
CA SER A 81 -2.09 -6.41 18.59
C SER A 81 -2.66 -5.16 19.30
N GLY A 82 -3.97 -4.97 19.25
CA GLY A 82 -4.65 -3.79 19.80
C GLY A 82 -4.84 -2.64 18.80
N THR A 83 -4.27 -2.74 17.60
CA THR A 83 -4.38 -1.74 16.54
C THR A 83 -5.38 -2.18 15.48
N PRO A 84 -6.44 -1.40 15.18
CA PRO A 84 -7.31 -1.65 14.05
C PRO A 84 -6.51 -1.59 12.73
N ALA A 85 -6.60 -2.65 11.93
CA ALA A 85 -5.90 -2.81 10.67
C ALA A 85 -6.79 -3.48 9.63
N PHE A 86 -6.67 -3.07 8.38
CA PHE A 86 -7.45 -3.58 7.25
C PHE A 86 -6.55 -3.82 6.04
N PHE A 87 -7.10 -4.41 4.98
CA PHE A 87 -6.36 -5.04 3.88
C PHE A 87 -5.47 -6.19 4.37
N LYS A 88 -6.10 -7.19 4.99
CA LYS A 88 -5.42 -8.42 5.44
C LYS A 88 -4.64 -9.07 4.29
N LEU A 89 -3.46 -9.59 4.63
CA LEU A 89 -2.59 -10.27 3.68
C LEU A 89 -2.51 -11.77 3.96
N SER A 90 -2.01 -12.51 2.97
CA SER A 90 -1.72 -13.94 3.10
C SER A 90 -0.54 -14.19 4.04
N LYS A 91 -0.40 -15.46 4.47
CA LYS A 91 0.62 -15.88 5.47
C LYS A 91 2.07 -15.66 5.06
N ASP A 92 2.35 -15.49 3.77
CA ASP A 92 3.72 -15.38 3.28
C ASP A 92 4.29 -13.96 3.41
N SER A 93 3.44 -12.96 3.67
CA SER A 93 3.83 -11.57 3.92
C SER A 93 4.46 -11.40 5.30
N GLN A 94 5.47 -10.54 5.39
CA GLN A 94 6.11 -10.18 6.67
C GLN A 94 5.17 -9.42 7.62
N LEU A 95 4.11 -8.78 7.08
CA LEU A 95 3.06 -8.13 7.85
C LEU A 95 1.69 -8.78 7.59
N PRO A 96 0.81 -8.84 8.60
CA PRO A 96 -0.49 -9.50 8.48
C PRO A 96 -1.53 -8.70 7.68
N PHE A 97 -1.20 -7.46 7.30
CA PHE A 97 -2.01 -6.57 6.49
C PHE A 97 -1.11 -5.64 5.68
N ASP A 98 -1.68 -5.03 4.64
CA ASP A 98 -0.98 -4.12 3.78
C ASP A 98 -0.94 -2.72 4.39
N ILE A 99 0.14 -2.46 5.13
CA ILE A 99 0.39 -1.17 5.75
C ILE A 99 0.43 -0.02 4.74
N PHE A 100 0.88 -0.25 3.49
CA PHE A 100 1.00 0.79 2.49
C PHE A 100 -0.36 1.13 1.87
N ALA A 101 -1.14 0.12 1.50
CA ALA A 101 -2.48 0.36 1.00
C ALA A 101 -3.39 0.96 2.08
N ALA A 102 -3.31 0.48 3.32
CA ALA A 102 -4.13 1.00 4.42
C ALA A 102 -3.77 2.46 4.73
N SER A 103 -2.48 2.78 4.77
CA SER A 103 -2.04 4.16 4.96
C SER A 103 -2.47 5.04 3.79
N PHE A 104 -2.37 4.58 2.54
CA PHE A 104 -2.84 5.35 1.38
C PHE A 104 -4.34 5.63 1.48
N TYR A 105 -5.15 4.62 1.81
CA TYR A 105 -6.60 4.75 1.95
C TYR A 105 -6.98 5.85 2.95
N LEU A 106 -6.40 5.81 4.16
CA LEU A 106 -6.66 6.80 5.21
C LEU A 106 -6.13 8.19 4.84
N MET A 107 -4.88 8.27 4.39
CA MET A 107 -4.24 9.57 4.11
C MET A 107 -4.84 10.29 2.92
N SER A 108 -5.32 9.55 1.92
CA SER A 108 -6.03 10.13 0.77
C SER A 108 -7.50 10.44 1.05
N ARG A 109 -8.02 10.05 2.23
CA ARG A 109 -9.46 10.10 2.57
C ARG A 109 -10.29 9.43 1.48
N TYR A 110 -9.83 8.25 1.04
CA TYR A 110 -10.27 7.61 -0.19
C TYR A 110 -11.80 7.42 -0.27
N GLU A 111 -12.41 7.06 0.87
CA GLU A 111 -13.86 6.87 1.02
C GLU A 111 -14.71 8.10 0.69
N GLU A 112 -14.19 9.31 0.90
CA GLU A 112 -14.94 10.56 0.69
C GLU A 112 -15.13 10.90 -0.80
N PHE A 113 -14.29 10.32 -1.65
CA PHE A 113 -14.34 10.53 -3.09
C PHE A 113 -15.13 9.46 -3.85
N LEU A 114 -15.69 8.49 -3.12
CA LEU A 114 -16.62 7.53 -3.72
C LEU A 114 -17.92 8.24 -4.16
N PRO A 115 -18.55 7.79 -5.26
CA PRO A 115 -19.83 8.34 -5.68
C PRO A 115 -20.88 8.00 -4.62
N HIS A 116 -21.20 8.98 -3.78
CA HIS A 116 -22.25 8.87 -2.78
C HIS A 116 -23.61 9.20 -3.40
N ILE A 117 -24.62 8.41 -3.06
CA ILE A 117 -26.02 8.77 -3.33
C ILE A 117 -26.34 9.90 -2.37
N LYS A 118 -26.43 11.11 -2.91
CA LYS A 118 -26.95 12.24 -2.16
C LYS A 118 -28.44 12.04 -1.92
N ASP A 119 -28.92 12.41 -0.73
CA ASP A 119 -30.35 12.53 -0.51
C ASP A 119 -30.96 13.64 -1.40
N GLU A 120 -32.29 13.76 -1.39
CA GLU A 120 -33.01 14.78 -2.19
C GLU A 120 -32.55 16.23 -1.87
N LEU A 121 -31.91 16.45 -0.71
CA LEU A 121 -31.39 17.73 -0.24
C LEU A 121 -29.90 17.94 -0.60
N GLY A 122 -29.26 16.97 -1.25
CA GLY A 122 -27.87 17.05 -1.64
C GLY A 122 -26.88 16.66 -0.54
N SER A 123 -27.35 16.17 0.61
CA SER A 123 -26.52 15.72 1.73
C SER A 123 -25.99 14.32 1.48
N PHE A 124 -24.78 14.05 1.95
CA PHE A 124 -24.23 12.69 1.98
C PHE A 124 -24.94 11.91 3.09
N LEU A 125 -25.52 10.76 2.76
CA LEU A 125 -26.09 9.86 3.76
C LEU A 125 -24.94 9.28 4.60
N PRO A 126 -25.05 9.27 5.94
CA PRO A 126 -24.03 8.75 6.85
C PRO A 126 -23.85 7.23 6.74
#